data_AF-A0A2D5ZIB4-F1
#
_entry.id   AF-A0A2D5ZIB4-F1
#
_cell.length_a   1.000
_cell.length_b   1.000
_cell.length_c   1.000
_cell.angle_alpha   90.00
_cell.angle_beta   90.00
_cell.angle_gamma   90.00
#
_symmetry.space_group_name_H-M   'P 1'
#
loop_
_entity.id
_entity.type
_entity.pdbx_description
1 polymer ?
#
loop_
_entity_poly.entity_id
_entity_poly.type
_entity_poly.pdbx_seq_one_letter_code
_entity_poly.pdbx_strand_id
1 'polypeptide(L)' 'MPSTVSATEARVHFLARRLALAESYDSHYLVVAESSHAELWTLDRRLVRSVTSELPWVHWAGAPRA' A
#
# COMPACT_ATOMS: atom_id res chain seq x y z
N MET A 1 -17.46 5.83 -18.09
CA MET A 1 -16.97 6.07 -16.72
C MET A 1 -15.59 5.43 -16.65
N PRO A 2 -14.48 6.16 -16.54
CA PRO A 2 -13.21 5.53 -16.23
C PRO A 2 -13.38 4.82 -14.90
N SER A 3 -13.30 3.48 -14.92
CA SER A 3 -13.44 2.63 -13.74
C SER A 3 -12.45 3.11 -12.68
N THR A 4 -12.93 3.35 -11.47
CA THR A 4 -12.18 3.91 -10.32
C THR A 4 -10.80 3.28 -10.13
N VAL A 5 -10.66 2.02 -10.53
CA VAL A 5 -9.42 1.22 -10.58
C VAL A 5 -8.25 1.95 -11.26
N SER A 6 -8.46 2.61 -12.41
CA SER A 6 -7.35 3.26 -13.14
C SER A 6 -6.76 4.47 -12.40
N ALA A 7 -7.60 5.20 -11.64
CA ALA A 7 -7.14 6.31 -10.82
C ALA A 7 -6.37 5.82 -9.57
N THR A 8 -6.84 4.72 -8.96
CA THR A 8 -6.17 4.06 -7.84
C THR A 8 -4.81 3.51 -8.26
N GLU A 9 -4.72 2.83 -9.40
CA GLU A 9 -3.45 2.31 -9.94
C GLU A 9 -2.44 3.43 -10.18
N ALA A 10 -2.86 4.56 -10.78
CA ALA A 10 -2.00 5.72 -10.98
C ALA A 10 -1.50 6.31 -9.65
N ARG A 11 -2.36 6.41 -8.63
CA ARG A 11 -2.01 6.89 -7.30
C ARG A 11 -1.02 5.96 -6.60
N VAL A 12 -1.28 4.66 -6.59
CA VAL A 12 -0.41 3.66 -5.97
C VAL A 12 0.94 3.60 -6.67
N HIS A 13 0.95 3.64 -8.01
CA HIS A 13 2.20 3.66 -8.77
C HIS A 13 3.02 4.93 -8.51
N PHE A 14 2.36 6.10 -8.42
CA PHE A 14 3.01 7.35 -8.01
C PHE A 14 3.61 7.24 -6.60
N LEU A 15 2.87 6.69 -5.64
CA LEU A 15 3.36 6.48 -4.27
C LEU A 15 4.51 5.47 -4.22
N ALA A 16 4.44 4.37 -4.96
CA ALA A 16 5.49 3.36 -5.04
C ALA A 16 6.80 3.97 -5.56
N ARG A 17 6.74 4.73 -6.66
CA ARG A 17 7.89 5.46 -7.20
C ARG A 17 8.42 6.51 -6.24
N ARG A 18 7.55 7.26 -5.57
CA ARG A 18 7.94 8.32 -4.61
C ARG A 18 8.61 7.76 -3.37
N LEU A 19 8.17 6.58 -2.92
CA LEU A 19 8.67 5.91 -1.72
C LEU A 19 9.83 4.96 -2.01
N ALA A 20 10.34 4.94 -3.25
CA ALA A 20 11.37 4.02 -3.73
C ALA A 20 11.06 2.55 -3.39
N LEU A 21 9.77 2.22 -3.28
CA LEU A 21 9.33 0.85 -3.26
C LEU A 21 9.67 0.34 -4.66
N ALA A 22 10.52 -0.69 -4.75
CA ALA A 22 10.73 -1.37 -6.02
C ALA A 22 9.36 -1.65 -6.66
N GLU A 23 9.25 -1.62 -7.99
CA GLU A 23 8.06 -2.07 -8.75
C GLU A 23 7.80 -3.56 -8.50
N SER A 24 7.56 -3.91 -7.25
CA SER A 24 7.52 -5.22 -6.66
C SER A 24 6.10 -5.43 -6.16
N TYR A 25 5.75 -6.70 -6.03
CA TYR A 25 4.49 -7.29 -5.57
C TYR A 25 3.67 -6.45 -4.57
N ASP A 26 4.33 -5.68 -3.70
CA ASP A 26 3.72 -4.79 -2.71
C ASP A 26 2.75 -3.76 -3.31
N SER A 27 3.04 -3.21 -4.51
CA SER A 27 2.15 -2.23 -5.15
C SER A 27 0.81 -2.84 -5.56
N HIS A 28 0.79 -4.11 -5.97
CA HIS A 28 -0.44 -4.80 -6.33
C HIS A 28 -1.33 -5.04 -5.11
N TYR A 29 -0.75 -5.39 -3.96
CA TYR A 29 -1.53 -5.52 -2.71
C TYR A 29 -2.12 -4.18 -2.26
N LEU A 30 -1.40 -3.08 -2.47
CA LEU A 30 -1.94 -1.73 -2.20
C LEU A 30 -3.12 -1.39 -3.12
N VAL A 31 -3.02 -1.66 -4.43
CA VAL A 31 -4.12 -1.43 -5.39
C VAL A 31 -5.35 -2.27 -5.04
N VAL A 32 -5.16 -3.55 -4.72
CA VAL A 32 -6.27 -4.45 -4.37
C VAL A 32 -6.93 -4.02 -3.06
N ALA A 33 -6.14 -3.69 -2.03
CA ALA A 33 -6.66 -3.22 -0.76
C ALA A 33 -7.42 -1.90 -0.91
N GLU A 34 -6.86 -0.91 -1.62
CA GLU A 34 -7.50 0.39 -1.84
C GLU A 34 -8.79 0.27 -2.66
N SER A 35 -8.79 -0.49 -3.76
CA SER A 35 -9.99 -0.69 -4.59
C SER A 35 -11.09 -1.47 -3.88
N SER A 36 -10.71 -2.37 -2.96
CA SER A 36 -11.64 -3.17 -2.15
C SER A 36 -12.07 -2.47 -0.86
N HIS A 37 -11.56 -1.26 -0.57
CA HIS A 37 -11.75 -0.57 0.71
C HIS A 37 -11.38 -1.45 1.92
N ALA A 38 -10.32 -2.25 1.76
CA ALA A 38 -9.84 -3.19 2.76
C ALA A 38 -8.54 -2.69 3.41
N GLU A 39 -8.28 -3.15 4.62
CA GLU A 39 -7.00 -2.93 5.30
C GLU A 39 -5.94 -3.91 4.77
N LEU A 40 -4.69 -3.46 4.69
CA LEU A 40 -3.55 -4.29 4.33
C LEU A 40 -2.70 -4.58 5.56
N TRP A 41 -2.69 -5.84 6.00
CA TRP A 41 -1.84 -6.31 7.09
C TRP A 41 -0.63 -7.05 6.52
N THR A 42 0.58 -6.55 6.78
CA THR A 42 1.81 -7.10 6.22
C THR A 42 2.91 -7.30 7.26
N LEU A 43 3.79 -8.27 7.00
CA LEU A 43 5.03 -8.51 7.73
C LEU A 43 6.25 -7.81 7.09
N ASP A 44 6.02 -6.93 6.11
CA ASP A 44 7.06 -6.03 5.62
C ASP A 44 7.09 -4.72 6.43
N ARG A 45 8.08 -4.60 7.33
CA ARG A 45 8.26 -3.38 8.14
C ARG A 45 8.67 -2.17 7.32
N ARG A 46 9.42 -2.37 6.23
CA ARG A 46 9.91 -1.26 5.39
C ARG A 46 8.74 -0.63 4.66
N LEU A 47 7.84 -1.47 4.12
CA LEU A 47 6.61 -1.03 3.49
C LEU A 47 5.72 -0.26 4.48
N VAL A 48 5.39 -0.85 5.64
CA VAL A 48 4.54 -0.18 6.65
C VAL A 48 5.13 1.17 7.03
N ARG A 49 6.43 1.23 7.30
CA ARG A 49 7.10 2.48 7.71
C ARG A 49 7.13 3.53 6.60
N SER A 50 7.24 3.14 5.33
CA SER A 50 7.28 4.08 4.21
C SER A 50 5.90 4.63 3.85
N VAL A 51 4.84 3.84 4.02
CA VAL A 51 3.49 4.22 3.57
C VAL A 51 2.55 4.68 4.69
N THR A 52 2.79 4.35 5.96
CA THR A 52 1.85 4.61 7.08
C THR A 52 1.40 6.07 7.17
N SER A 53 2.25 7.04 6.79
CA SER A 53 1.89 8.47 6.80
C SER A 53 0.85 8.84 5.74
N GLU A 54 0.78 8.10 4.64
CA GLU A 54 -0.09 8.40 3.49
C GLU A 54 -1.23 7.39 3.33
N LEU A 55 -1.01 6.15 3.76
CA LEU A 55 -1.91 5.02 3.67
C LEU A 55 -2.14 4.47 5.09
N PRO A 56 -3.03 5.10 5.88
CA PRO A 56 -3.25 4.74 7.29
C PRO A 56 -3.90 3.36 7.48
N TRP A 57 -4.43 2.78 6.39
CA TRP A 57 -5.02 1.43 6.33
C TRP A 57 -3.99 0.31 6.11
N VAL A 58 -2.69 0.64 6.07
CA VAL A 58 -1.59 -0.34 6.01
C VAL A 58 -1.02 -0.55 7.41
N HIS A 59 -1.03 -1.80 7.87
CA HIS A 59 -0.71 -2.18 9.24
C HIS A 59 0.37 -3.26 9.32
N TRP A 60 1.12 -3.22 10.42
CA TRP A 60 2.08 -4.25 10.80
C TRP A 60 1.35 -5.48 11.37
N ALA A 61 1.53 -6.65 10.75
CA ALA A 61 0.89 -7.90 11.16
C ALA A 61 1.67 -8.70 12.22
N GLY A 62 2.89 -8.28 12.58
CA GLY A 62 3.70 -9.01 13.55
C GLY A 62 3.43 -8.57 14.99
N ALA A 63 4.03 -9.27 15.94
CA ALA A 63 3.88 -8.93 17.36
C ALA A 63 4.30 -7.47 17.65
N PRO A 64 3.56 -6.76 18.53
CA PRO A 64 4.01 -5.48 19.07
C PRO A 64 5.34 -5.70 19.79
N ARG A 65 6.30 -4.77 19.61
CA ARG A 65 7.53 -4.81 20.42
C ARG A 65 7.15 -4.49 21.86
N ALA A 66 7.48 -5.39 22.77
CA ALA A 66 7.53 -5.14 24.21
C ALA A 66 8.64 -4.12 24.54
#